data_AF-A0A6C1AZ94-F1
#
_entry.id   AF-A0A6C1AZ94-F1
#
_cell.length_a   1.000
_cell.length_b   1.000
_cell.length_c   1.000
_cell.angle_alpha   90.00
_cell.angle_beta   90.00
_cell.angle_gamma   90.00
#
_symmetry.space_group_name_H-M   'P 1'
#
loop_
_entity.id
_entity.type
_entity.pdbx_description
1 polymer ?
#
loop_
_entity_poly.entity_id
_entity_poly.type
_entity_poly.pdbx_seq_one_letter_code
_entity_poly.pdbx_strand_id
1 'polypeptide(L)' 'MPEAQVTEVVAESAQSFEDAIRTAMAQARARLTNVCGAWVRRQRRVVSGGLVAYQVAVQVAFMPV' A
#
# COMPACT_ATOMS: atom_id res chain seq x y z
N MET A 1 -9.24 25.68 0.63
CA MET A 1 -8.47 24.91 1.62
C MET A 1 -8.06 23.62 0.92
N PRO A 2 -6.77 23.29 0.76
CA PRO A 2 -6.40 22.01 0.14
C PRO A 2 -6.89 20.87 1.03
N GLU A 3 -7.76 20.03 0.49
CA GLU A 3 -8.26 18.83 1.17
C GLU A 3 -7.25 17.70 0.93
N ALA A 4 -6.86 17.01 2.00
CA ALA A 4 -6.00 15.84 1.89
C ALA A 4 -6.78 14.71 1.18
N GLN A 5 -6.24 14.21 0.07
CA GLN A 5 -6.82 13.09 -0.64
C GLN A 5 -6.25 11.78 -0.10
N VAL A 6 -7.10 10.75 -0.02
CA VAL A 6 -6.70 9.42 0.41
C VAL A 6 -6.88 8.47 -0.76
N THR A 7 -5.82 7.73 -1.10
CA THR A 7 -5.87 6.66 -2.11
C THR A 7 -5.54 5.32 -1.48
N GLU A 8 -6.26 4.27 -1.87
CA GLU A 8 -5.96 2.90 -1.46
C GLU A 8 -5.02 2.25 -2.48
N VAL A 9 -3.90 1.73 -1.99
CA VAL A 9 -2.91 0.98 -2.77
C VAL A 9 -2.84 -0.43 -2.22
N VAL A 10 -3.01 -1.41 -3.09
CA VAL A 10 -2.92 -2.83 -2.74
C VAL A 10 -1.65 -3.39 -3.36
N ALA A 11 -0.83 -4.05 -2.55
CA ALA A 11 0.35 -4.75 -3.03
C ALA A 11 0.38 -6.18 -2.49
N GLU A 12 1.05 -7.05 -3.24
CA GLU A 12 1.25 -8.44 -2.91
C GLU A 12 2.74 -8.75 -2.95
N SER A 13 3.23 -9.57 -2.01
CA SER A 13 4.60 -10.10 -1.99
C SER A 13 4.59 -11.58 -1.66
N ALA A 14 5.53 -12.35 -2.21
CA ALA A 14 5.74 -13.75 -1.86
C ALA A 14 6.64 -13.93 -0.61
N GLN A 15 7.31 -12.86 -0.16
CA GLN A 15 8.31 -12.95 0.92
C GLN A 15 7.72 -12.63 2.28
N SER A 16 7.11 -11.45 2.45
CA SER A 16 6.61 -10.99 3.74
C SER A 16 5.59 -9.85 3.61
N PHE A 17 4.89 -9.57 4.71
CA PHE A 17 4.03 -8.38 4.80
C PHE A 17 4.81 -7.07 4.71
N GLU A 18 6.02 -7.01 5.27
CA GLU A 18 6.84 -5.80 5.23
C GLU A 18 7.29 -5.48 3.80
N ASP A 19 7.67 -6.51 3.03
CA ASP A 19 8.02 -6.36 1.63
C ASP A 19 6.82 -5.89 0.77
N ALA A 20 5.62 -6.43 1.04
CA ALA A 20 4.38 -5.95 0.42
C ALA A 20 4.09 -4.47 0.77
N ILE A 21 4.28 -4.05 2.03
CA ILE A 21 4.09 -2.65 2.44
C ILE A 21 5.11 -1.74 1.74
N ARG A 22 6.39 -2.12 1.70
CA ARG A 22 7.43 -1.36 1.00
C ARG A 22 7.09 -1.19 -0.47
N THR A 23 6.61 -2.25 -1.11
CA THR A 23 6.16 -2.23 -2.51
C THR A 23 4.97 -1.29 -2.70
N ALA A 24 3.94 -1.36 -1.85
CA ALA A 24 2.80 -0.44 -1.91
C ALA A 24 3.23 1.03 -1.75
N MET A 25 4.11 1.31 -0.80
CA MET A 25 4.62 2.68 -0.56
C MET A 25 5.48 3.20 -1.71
N ALA A 26 6.28 2.33 -2.34
CA ALA A 26 7.08 2.68 -3.51
C ALA A 26 6.18 3.04 -4.70
N GLN A 27 5.14 2.24 -4.95
CA GLN A 27 4.14 2.52 -5.99
C GLN A 27 3.39 3.82 -5.73
N ALA A 28 3.02 4.07 -4.47
CA ALA A 28 2.37 5.32 -4.07
C ALA A 28 3.28 6.53 -4.32
N ARG A 29 4.54 6.47 -3.89
CA ARG A 29 5.53 7.54 -4.10
C ARG A 29 5.83 7.81 -5.58
N ALA A 30 5.75 6.80 -6.43
CA ALA A 30 5.96 6.97 -7.87
C ALA A 30 4.82 7.74 -8.55
N ARG A 31 3.61 7.71 -7.98
CA ARG A 31 2.41 8.36 -8.55
C ARG A 31 2.01 9.65 -7.83
N LEU A 32 2.34 9.77 -6.55
CA LEU A 32 1.88 10.83 -5.66
C LEU A 32 3.07 11.65 -5.16
N THR A 33 3.14 12.89 -5.61
CA THR A 33 4.05 13.92 -5.08
C THR A 33 3.41 14.49 -3.81
N ASN A 34 4.12 14.51 -2.68
CA ASN A 34 3.66 14.98 -1.36
C ASN A 34 2.79 14.00 -0.52
N VAL A 35 3.29 12.77 -0.33
CA VAL A 35 2.73 11.80 0.62
C VAL A 35 2.94 12.26 2.06
N CYS A 36 1.85 12.48 2.80
CA CYS A 36 1.87 12.94 4.20
C CYS A 36 1.87 11.79 5.21
N GLY A 37 1.35 10.62 4.83
CA GLY A 37 1.27 9.47 5.72
C GLY A 37 0.53 8.30 5.07
N ALA A 38 0.60 7.13 5.73
CA ALA A 38 -0.07 5.93 5.27
C ALA A 38 -0.56 5.06 6.43
N TRP A 39 -1.70 4.39 6.23
CA TRP A 39 -2.29 3.45 7.18
C TRP A 39 -2.48 2.08 6.53
N VAL A 40 -2.08 1.01 7.22
CA VAL A 40 -2.41 -0.35 6.80
C VAL A 40 -3.86 -0.62 7.19
N ARG A 41 -4.74 -0.76 6.19
CA ARG A 41 -6.17 -1.04 6.42
C ARG A 41 -6.46 -2.52 6.53
N ARG A 42 -5.86 -3.30 5.65
CA ARG A 42 -6.07 -4.75 5.60
C ARG A 42 -4.75 -5.42 5.27
N GLN A 43 -4.48 -6.50 5.96
CA GLN A 43 -3.40 -7.42 5.66
C GLN A 43 -4.00 -8.82 5.63
N ARG A 44 -3.75 -9.57 4.58
CA ARG A 44 -4.21 -10.95 4.48
C ARG A 44 -3.17 -11.82 3.79
N ARG A 45 -3.19 -13.10 4.12
CA ARG A 45 -2.36 -14.09 3.47
C ARG A 45 -3.24 -14.88 2.50
N VAL A 46 -2.93 -14.80 1.22
CA VAL A 46 -3.58 -15.56 0.16
C VAL A 46 -2.85 -16.90 0.07
N VAL A 47 -3.61 -18.00 0.15
CA VAL A 47 -3.08 -19.35 0.03
C VAL A 47 -3.76 -20.00 -1.17
N SER A 48 -2.99 -20.30 -2.21
CA SER A 48 -3.50 -20.90 -3.44
C SER A 48 -2.57 -22.03 -3.88
N GLY A 49 -3.06 -23.28 -3.85
CA GLY A 49 -2.34 -24.44 -4.37
C GLY A 49 -0.96 -24.71 -3.75
N GLY A 50 -0.69 -24.19 -2.55
CA GLY A 50 0.61 -24.29 -1.88
C GLY A 50 1.47 -23.02 -1.95
N LEU A 51 1.12 -22.04 -2.79
CA LEU A 51 1.76 -20.72 -2.78
C LEU A 51 1.14 -19.83 -1.72
N VAL A 52 2.01 -19.15 -0.97
CA VAL A 52 1.64 -18.17 0.06
C VAL A 52 2.00 -16.78 -0.46
N ALA A 53 0.99 -15.95 -0.69
CA ALA A 53 1.18 -14.54 -1.02
C ALA A 53 0.68 -13.66 0.14
N TYR A 54 1.45 -12.62 0.44
CA TYR A 54 1.18 -11.63 1.46
C TYR A 54 0.58 -10.40 0.79
N GLN A 55 -0.73 -10.20 0.95
CA GLN A 55 -1.43 -9.04 0.40
C GLN A 55 -1.67 -7.99 1.48
N VAL A 56 -1.38 -6.74 1.16
CA VAL A 56 -1.59 -5.60 2.05
C VAL A 56 -2.30 -4.48 1.30
N ALA A 57 -3.34 -3.94 1.90
CA ALA A 57 -4.02 -2.74 1.47
C ALA A 57 -3.61 -1.57 2.37
N VAL A 58 -2.99 -0.57 1.77
CA VAL A 58 -2.46 0.62 2.42
C VAL A 58 -3.24 1.83 1.91
N GLN A 59 -3.80 2.61 2.82
CA GLN A 59 -4.35 3.93 2.51
C GLN A 59 -3.27 4.97 2.65
N VAL A 60 -3.01 5.73 1.59
CA VAL A 60 -1.99 6.76 1.53
C VAL A 60 -2.69 8.12 1.45
N ALA A 61 -2.42 8.99 2.41
CA ALA A 61 -2.84 10.38 2.36
C ALA A 61 -1.76 11.23 1.68
N PHE A 62 -2.18 12.06 0.75
CA PHE A 62 -1.32 13.02 0.06
C PHE A 62 -2.09 14.31 -0.17
N MET A 63 -1.35 15.40 -0.34
CA MET A 63 -1.93 16.65 -0.80
C MET A 63 -1.65 16.82 -2.29
N PRO A 64 -2.68 16.81 -3.15
CA PRO A 64 -2.49 17.14 -4.57
C PRO A 64 -1.96 18.58 -4.67
N VAL A 65 -0.94 18.75 -5.51
CA VAL A 65 -0.33 20.04 -5.81
C VAL A 65 -1.14 20.77 -6.86
#